data_AF-A0A7C1LLW8-F1
#
_entry.id   AF-A0A7C1LLW8-F1
#
_cell.length_a   1.000
_cell.length_b   1.000
_cell.length_c   1.000
_cell.angle_alpha   90.00
_cell.angle_beta   90.00
_cell.angle_gamma   90.00
#
_symmetry.space_group_name_H-M   'P 1'
#
loop_
_entity.id
_entity.type
_entity.pdbx_description
1 polymer ?
#
loop_
_entity_poly.entity_id
_entity_poly.type
_entity_poly.pdbx_seq_one_letter_code
_entity_poly.pdbx_strand_id
1 'polypeptide(L)'
;MPLAPKAIYKDYKNNDLGKKFSVDLLLNIIDHAETVETRKESIKMLGKIQPNDVKTYKFLEHLIISDTNEEVRALTCNVLRNNYLEKALTPISWVIEHEKSLKCLIIGIKTLRDIDNNESRSLLIEKLDIFYRKEDKFNLKSITGKRVFNKFSNKELSEILINYFIISFLISTFGYVKYKFDSSALITELDLSNVESFEPDTRKLENLIESILSLKYIKKLDLRFNRLNRIPKLINFSMEELDLSYNKIVKLPKFNKLPSVKNLNLKSNRIRSLPKSLGSFCSLESLNLRNNMLTYLPSLFGNLTCLKTLDLHGNKFDKINVNLNKSLKHLELGWNNFNLFPDVMKTLSFLVKL
;
A
#
# COMPACT_ATOMS: atom_id res chain seq x y z
N MET A 1 -20.48 -30.11 -12.90
CA MET A 1 -19.68 -29.42 -11.85
C MET A 1 -19.56 -27.97 -12.30
N PRO A 2 -19.93 -26.95 -11.51
CA PRO A 2 -19.73 -25.57 -11.95
C PRO A 2 -18.23 -25.36 -12.17
N LEU A 3 -17.85 -24.93 -13.38
CA LEU A 3 -16.45 -24.67 -13.72
C LEU A 3 -15.95 -23.53 -12.82
N ALA A 4 -14.83 -23.76 -12.12
CA ALA A 4 -14.22 -22.72 -11.30
C ALA A 4 -13.87 -21.49 -12.17
N PRO A 5 -13.96 -20.25 -11.66
CA PRO A 5 -13.77 -19.05 -12.50
C PRO A 5 -12.42 -19.02 -13.22
N LYS A 6 -11.36 -19.47 -12.56
CA LYS A 6 -10.03 -19.65 -13.17
C LYS A 6 -10.00 -20.65 -14.32
N ALA A 7 -10.78 -21.74 -14.23
CA ALA A 7 -10.89 -22.72 -15.29
C ALA A 7 -11.56 -22.10 -16.52
N ILE A 8 -12.68 -21.39 -16.33
CA ILE A 8 -13.36 -20.66 -17.42
C ILE A 8 -12.40 -19.71 -18.13
N TYR A 9 -11.62 -18.93 -17.38
CA TYR A 9 -10.64 -18.02 -17.97
C TYR A 9 -9.51 -18.75 -18.72
N LYS A 10 -9.06 -19.88 -18.21
CA LYS A 10 -8.03 -20.72 -18.85
C LYS A 10 -8.56 -21.28 -20.17
N ASP A 11 -9.76 -21.82 -20.18
CA ASP A 11 -10.39 -22.41 -21.36
C ASP A 11 -10.66 -21.33 -22.41
N TYR A 12 -11.10 -20.13 -22.00
CA TYR A 12 -11.17 -18.96 -22.88
C TYR A 12 -9.80 -18.63 -23.51
N LYS A 13 -8.73 -18.61 -22.70
CA LYS A 13 -7.38 -18.32 -23.18
C LYS A 13 -6.83 -19.36 -24.15
N ASN A 14 -7.25 -20.61 -24.00
CA ASN A 14 -6.90 -21.72 -24.88
C ASN A 14 -7.77 -21.79 -26.14
N ASN A 15 -8.78 -20.92 -26.28
CA ASN A 15 -9.81 -20.96 -27.31
C ASN A 15 -10.76 -22.18 -27.22
N ASP A 16 -10.81 -22.85 -26.07
CA ASP A 16 -11.74 -23.95 -25.78
C ASP A 16 -13.16 -23.41 -25.47
N LEU A 17 -13.26 -22.15 -25.02
CA LEU A 17 -14.53 -21.45 -24.80
C LEU A 17 -14.59 -20.10 -25.52
N GLY A 18 -15.72 -19.82 -26.16
CA GLY A 18 -15.96 -18.52 -26.79
C GLY A 18 -16.05 -17.37 -25.78
N LYS A 19 -15.66 -16.16 -26.19
CA LYS A 19 -15.65 -14.96 -25.34
C LYS A 19 -17.00 -14.69 -24.67
N LYS A 20 -18.07 -14.64 -25.47
CA LYS A 20 -19.44 -14.35 -24.99
C LYS A 20 -19.91 -15.37 -23.95
N PHE A 21 -19.71 -16.66 -24.25
CA PHE A 21 -20.10 -17.74 -23.36
C PHE A 21 -19.31 -17.71 -22.04
N SER A 22 -18.01 -17.45 -22.11
CA SER A 22 -17.15 -17.30 -20.93
C SER A 22 -17.60 -16.15 -20.03
N VAL A 23 -17.98 -15.02 -20.63
CA VAL A 23 -18.55 -13.86 -19.92
C VAL A 23 -19.87 -14.23 -19.26
N ASP A 24 -20.81 -14.85 -19.98
CA ASP A 24 -22.12 -15.24 -19.44
C ASP A 24 -22.00 -16.22 -18.26
N LEU A 25 -21.07 -17.19 -18.33
CA LEU A 25 -20.78 -18.08 -17.20
C LEU A 25 -20.26 -17.32 -15.98
N LEU A 26 -19.31 -16.40 -16.17
CA LEU A 26 -18.76 -15.61 -15.07
C LEU A 26 -19.81 -14.68 -14.45
N LEU A 27 -20.66 -14.04 -15.24
CA LEU A 27 -21.76 -13.21 -14.73
C LEU A 27 -22.73 -14.04 -13.88
N ASN A 28 -23.08 -15.24 -14.33
CA ASN A 28 -23.95 -16.15 -13.58
C ASN A 28 -23.32 -16.53 -12.23
N ILE A 29 -22.02 -16.87 -12.22
CA ILE A 29 -21.29 -17.18 -10.98
C ILE A 29 -21.26 -15.96 -10.04
N ILE A 30 -21.08 -14.74 -10.55
CA ILE A 30 -21.05 -13.54 -9.70
C ILE A 30 -22.38 -13.35 -8.96
N ASP A 31 -23.50 -13.63 -9.62
CA ASP A 31 -24.84 -13.39 -9.09
C ASP A 31 -25.30 -14.50 -8.11
N HIS A 32 -24.86 -15.75 -8.34
CA HIS A 32 -25.38 -16.91 -7.60
C HIS A 32 -24.35 -17.58 -6.67
N ALA A 33 -23.07 -17.21 -6.70
CA ALA A 33 -22.08 -17.90 -5.89
C ALA A 33 -22.28 -17.63 -4.39
N GLU A 34 -22.31 -18.72 -3.62
CA GLU A 34 -22.46 -18.71 -2.16
C GLU A 34 -21.30 -18.02 -1.43
N THR A 35 -20.11 -18.00 -2.04
CA THR A 35 -18.89 -17.45 -1.41
C THR A 35 -18.43 -16.17 -2.09
N VAL A 36 -18.09 -15.18 -1.26
CA VAL A 36 -17.52 -13.89 -1.69
C VAL A 36 -16.22 -14.09 -2.47
N GLU A 37 -15.40 -15.07 -2.09
CA GLU A 37 -14.14 -15.42 -2.77
C GLU A 37 -14.37 -15.83 -4.22
N THR A 38 -15.39 -16.64 -4.48
CA THR A 38 -15.75 -17.10 -5.82
C THR A 38 -16.26 -15.94 -6.67
N ARG A 39 -17.08 -15.06 -6.09
CA ARG A 39 -17.52 -13.83 -6.76
C ARG A 39 -16.36 -12.91 -7.10
N LYS A 40 -15.45 -12.64 -6.14
CA LYS A 40 -14.23 -11.85 -6.34
C LYS A 40 -13.35 -12.43 -7.44
N GLU A 41 -13.16 -13.75 -7.45
CA GLU A 41 -12.36 -14.41 -8.49
C GLU A 41 -13.01 -14.27 -9.86
N SER A 42 -14.34 -14.41 -9.93
CA SER A 42 -15.11 -14.26 -11.17
C SER A 42 -15.01 -12.85 -11.75
N ILE A 43 -15.15 -11.81 -10.93
CA ILE A 43 -14.99 -10.41 -11.37
C ILE A 43 -13.56 -10.16 -11.87
N LYS A 44 -12.55 -10.71 -11.19
CA LYS A 44 -11.15 -10.61 -11.65
C LYS A 44 -10.96 -11.26 -13.01
N MET A 45 -11.55 -12.45 -13.23
CA MET A 45 -11.45 -13.13 -14.52
C MET A 45 -12.21 -12.38 -15.60
N LEU A 46 -13.42 -11.89 -15.30
CA LEU A 46 -14.22 -11.06 -16.19
C LEU A 46 -13.43 -9.83 -16.65
N GLY A 47 -12.77 -9.14 -15.72
CA GLY A 47 -11.89 -8.02 -16.02
C GLY A 47 -10.79 -8.37 -17.02
N LYS A 48 -10.17 -9.56 -16.89
CA LYS A 48 -9.12 -10.02 -17.80
C LYS A 48 -9.62 -10.45 -19.19
N ILE A 49 -10.90 -10.82 -19.32
CA ILE A 49 -11.51 -11.14 -20.62
C ILE A 49 -11.80 -9.87 -21.43
N GLN A 50 -11.96 -8.73 -20.74
CA GLN A 50 -12.26 -7.43 -21.34
C GLN A 50 -13.52 -7.48 -22.22
N PRO A 51 -14.68 -7.82 -21.63
CA PRO A 51 -15.96 -7.66 -22.33
C PRO A 51 -16.16 -6.19 -22.72
N ASN A 52 -16.87 -5.97 -23.83
CA ASN A 52 -17.23 -4.64 -24.32
C ASN A 52 -18.72 -4.56 -24.72
N ASP A 53 -19.54 -5.41 -24.10
CA ASP A 53 -20.98 -5.45 -24.36
C ASP A 53 -21.77 -4.67 -23.29
N VAL A 54 -22.95 -4.19 -23.70
CA VAL A 54 -23.85 -3.38 -22.86
C VAL A 54 -24.43 -4.17 -21.70
N LYS A 55 -24.72 -5.47 -21.90
CA LYS A 55 -25.27 -6.36 -20.87
C LYS A 55 -24.31 -6.44 -19.68
N THR A 56 -23.03 -6.70 -19.94
CA THR A 56 -22.00 -6.76 -18.91
C THR A 56 -21.82 -5.40 -18.23
N TYR A 57 -21.78 -4.30 -19.00
CA TYR A 57 -21.71 -2.96 -18.40
C TYR A 57 -22.86 -2.71 -17.40
N LYS A 58 -24.10 -2.99 -17.80
CA LYS A 58 -25.29 -2.79 -16.95
C LYS A 58 -25.27 -3.67 -15.71
N PHE A 59 -24.81 -4.91 -15.84
CA PHE A 59 -24.60 -5.79 -14.69
C PHE A 59 -23.59 -5.18 -13.69
N LEU A 60 -22.45 -4.69 -14.17
CA LEU A 60 -21.42 -4.08 -13.32
C LEU A 60 -21.90 -2.78 -12.67
N GLU A 61 -22.67 -1.96 -13.39
CA GLU A 61 -23.30 -0.73 -12.87
C GLU A 61 -24.22 -1.04 -11.68
N HIS A 62 -25.09 -2.04 -11.80
CA HIS A 62 -25.96 -2.47 -10.69
C HIS A 62 -25.15 -3.06 -9.53
N LEU A 63 -24.14 -3.88 -9.83
CA LEU A 63 -23.35 -4.59 -8.82
C LEU A 63 -22.57 -3.64 -7.91
N ILE A 64 -22.10 -2.48 -8.41
CA ILE A 64 -21.46 -1.47 -7.56
C ILE A 64 -22.45 -0.85 -6.57
N ILE A 65 -23.74 -0.81 -6.89
CA ILE A 65 -24.74 -0.18 -6.05
C ILE A 65 -25.33 -1.18 -5.04
N SER A 66 -25.65 -2.40 -5.50
CA SER A 66 -26.44 -3.37 -4.74
C SER A 66 -25.63 -4.30 -3.85
N ASP A 67 -24.35 -4.54 -4.16
CA ASP A 67 -23.59 -5.57 -3.46
C ASP A 67 -23.20 -5.15 -2.05
N THR A 68 -23.45 -6.00 -1.06
CA THR A 68 -23.13 -5.70 0.34
C THR A 68 -21.64 -5.79 0.64
N ASN A 69 -20.86 -6.52 -0.17
CA ASN A 69 -19.43 -6.72 0.06
C ASN A 69 -18.57 -5.64 -0.62
N GLU A 70 -17.82 -4.90 0.19
CA GLU A 70 -16.98 -3.79 -0.31
C GLU A 70 -15.88 -4.23 -1.27
N GLU A 71 -15.33 -5.44 -1.13
CA GLU A 71 -14.26 -5.90 -2.02
C GLU A 71 -14.80 -6.30 -3.38
N VAL A 72 -16.02 -6.82 -3.43
CA VAL A 72 -16.73 -7.04 -4.69
C VAL A 72 -16.98 -5.71 -5.38
N ARG A 73 -17.57 -4.72 -4.68
CA ARG A 73 -17.77 -3.38 -5.24
C ARG A 73 -16.47 -2.77 -5.74
N ALA A 74 -15.38 -2.86 -4.98
CA ALA A 74 -14.06 -2.34 -5.37
C ALA A 74 -13.50 -3.03 -6.63
N LEU A 75 -13.63 -4.35 -6.75
CA LEU A 75 -13.23 -5.08 -7.96
C LEU A 75 -14.08 -4.66 -9.17
N THR A 76 -15.38 -4.49 -8.97
CA THR A 76 -16.29 -4.03 -10.02
C THR A 76 -15.94 -2.62 -10.50
N CYS A 77 -15.64 -1.68 -9.59
CA CYS A 77 -15.12 -0.35 -9.92
C CYS A 77 -13.85 -0.43 -10.78
N ASN A 78 -12.93 -1.35 -10.46
CA ASN A 78 -11.72 -1.56 -11.25
C ASN A 78 -12.02 -2.11 -12.66
N VAL A 79 -12.99 -3.02 -12.80
CA VAL A 79 -13.39 -3.53 -14.12
C VAL A 79 -14.01 -2.42 -14.96
N LEU A 80 -14.89 -1.60 -14.38
CA LEU A 80 -15.45 -0.43 -15.08
C LEU A 80 -14.35 0.53 -15.53
N ARG A 81 -13.42 0.88 -14.64
CA ARG A 81 -12.29 1.76 -14.96
C ARG A 81 -11.42 1.25 -16.11
N ASN A 82 -11.12 -0.04 -16.12
CA ASN A 82 -10.17 -0.61 -17.08
C ASN A 82 -10.81 -0.96 -18.43
N ASN A 83 -12.11 -1.32 -18.44
CA ASN A 83 -12.75 -1.90 -19.62
C ASN A 83 -13.89 -1.03 -20.18
N TYR A 84 -14.42 -0.09 -19.39
CA TYR A 84 -15.60 0.72 -19.73
C TYR A 84 -15.41 2.21 -19.38
N LEU A 85 -14.18 2.72 -19.50
CA LEU A 85 -13.81 4.05 -19.02
C LEU A 85 -14.75 5.16 -19.53
N GLU A 86 -15.09 5.14 -20.82
CA GLU A 86 -15.97 6.13 -21.47
C GLU A 86 -17.40 6.15 -20.91
N LYS A 87 -17.86 5.04 -20.33
CA LYS A 87 -19.19 4.90 -19.73
C LYS A 87 -19.15 4.95 -18.20
N ALA A 88 -17.96 5.01 -17.61
CA ALA A 88 -17.78 4.86 -16.17
C ALA A 88 -18.17 6.11 -15.37
N LEU A 89 -18.34 7.28 -16.00
CA LEU A 89 -18.61 8.51 -15.27
C LEU A 89 -19.84 8.40 -14.37
N THR A 90 -20.99 8.01 -14.90
CA THR A 90 -22.25 7.91 -14.15
C THR A 90 -22.17 6.98 -12.93
N PRO A 91 -21.77 5.69 -13.05
CA PRO A 91 -21.65 4.82 -11.89
C PRO A 91 -20.58 5.30 -10.89
N ILE A 92 -19.49 5.91 -11.37
CA ILE A 92 -18.43 6.42 -10.49
C ILE A 92 -18.86 7.69 -9.75
N SER A 93 -19.65 8.58 -10.36
CA SER A 93 -20.23 9.72 -9.64
C SER A 93 -21.05 9.25 -8.44
N TRP A 94 -21.85 8.20 -8.61
CA TRP A 94 -22.59 7.60 -7.51
C TRP A 94 -21.66 7.08 -6.40
N VAL A 95 -20.58 6.38 -6.76
CA VAL A 95 -19.56 5.89 -5.81
C VAL A 95 -18.98 7.05 -5.00
N ILE A 96 -18.60 8.14 -5.66
CA ILE A 96 -17.96 9.29 -5.01
C ILE A 96 -18.91 10.02 -4.04
N GLU A 97 -20.21 9.93 -4.26
CA GLU A 97 -21.23 10.55 -3.41
C GLU A 97 -21.69 9.68 -2.24
N HIS A 98 -21.83 8.36 -2.45
CA HIS A 98 -22.58 7.50 -1.53
C HIS A 98 -21.75 6.39 -0.88
N GLU A 99 -20.59 6.05 -1.45
CA GLU A 99 -19.79 4.93 -0.97
C GLU A 99 -19.03 5.27 0.32
N LYS A 100 -18.90 4.28 1.20
CA LYS A 100 -18.16 4.40 2.47
C LYS A 100 -16.84 3.64 2.47
N SER A 101 -16.70 2.65 1.59
CA SER A 101 -15.46 1.88 1.49
C SER A 101 -14.33 2.75 0.93
N LEU A 102 -13.26 2.87 1.71
CA LEU A 102 -12.06 3.59 1.30
C LEU A 102 -11.48 3.04 -0.01
N LYS A 103 -11.50 1.71 -0.20
CA LYS A 103 -10.99 1.06 -1.41
C LYS A 103 -11.79 1.50 -2.64
N CYS A 104 -13.12 1.45 -2.57
CA CYS A 104 -14.00 1.87 -3.66
C CYS A 104 -13.83 3.35 -4.00
N LEU A 105 -13.77 4.22 -2.98
CA LEU A 105 -13.57 5.67 -3.17
C LEU A 105 -12.24 5.97 -3.86
N ILE A 106 -11.14 5.36 -3.41
CA ILE A 106 -9.83 5.53 -4.05
C ILE A 106 -9.87 5.10 -5.52
N ILE A 107 -10.54 3.99 -5.84
CA ILE A 107 -10.67 3.52 -7.22
C ILE A 107 -11.53 4.49 -8.02
N GLY A 108 -12.66 4.94 -7.49
CA GLY A 108 -13.54 5.91 -8.12
C GLY A 108 -12.82 7.22 -8.46
N ILE A 109 -12.04 7.77 -7.53
CA ILE A 109 -11.26 8.99 -7.77
C ILE A 109 -10.21 8.74 -8.87
N LYS A 110 -9.56 7.57 -8.86
CA LYS A 110 -8.64 7.20 -9.95
C LYS A 110 -9.36 7.00 -11.29
N THR A 111 -10.62 6.59 -11.30
CA THR A 111 -11.42 6.51 -12.53
C THR A 111 -11.74 7.90 -13.06
N LEU A 112 -12.19 8.83 -12.20
CA LEU A 112 -12.40 10.24 -12.59
C LEU A 112 -11.13 10.88 -13.14
N ARG A 113 -9.98 10.59 -12.51
CA ARG A 113 -8.67 11.00 -13.02
C ARG A 113 -8.45 10.57 -14.46
N ASP A 114 -8.76 9.32 -14.76
CA ASP A 114 -8.46 8.71 -16.05
C ASP A 114 -9.51 9.08 -17.12
N ILE A 115 -10.75 9.43 -16.73
CA ILE A 115 -11.78 9.99 -17.63
C ILE A 115 -11.38 11.37 -18.15
N ASP A 116 -10.79 12.20 -17.28
CA ASP A 116 -10.13 13.47 -17.63
C ASP A 116 -10.93 14.43 -18.54
N ASN A 117 -12.20 14.65 -18.18
CA ASN A 117 -13.09 15.60 -18.84
C ASN A 117 -13.65 16.66 -17.85
N ASN A 118 -14.37 17.66 -18.36
CA ASN A 118 -14.92 18.75 -17.56
C ASN A 118 -15.84 18.28 -16.41
N GLU A 119 -16.65 17.25 -16.64
CA GLU A 119 -17.60 16.71 -15.66
C GLU A 119 -16.86 16.01 -14.53
N SER A 120 -15.91 15.12 -14.86
CA SER A 120 -15.06 14.45 -13.87
C SER A 120 -14.24 15.45 -13.04
N ARG A 121 -13.71 16.50 -13.68
CA ARG A 121 -13.01 17.59 -13.02
C ARG A 121 -13.91 18.35 -12.04
N SER A 122 -15.12 18.68 -12.46
CA SER A 122 -16.08 19.42 -11.64
C SER A 122 -16.44 18.64 -10.38
N LEU A 123 -16.66 17.32 -10.50
CA LEU A 123 -16.93 16.45 -9.37
C LEU A 123 -15.76 16.37 -8.37
N LEU A 124 -14.52 16.29 -8.86
CA LEU A 124 -13.33 16.30 -7.99
C LEU A 124 -13.21 17.62 -7.21
N ILE A 125 -13.43 18.75 -7.88
CA ILE A 125 -13.38 20.09 -7.26
C ILE A 125 -14.48 20.22 -6.21
N GLU A 126 -15.71 19.80 -6.53
CA GLU A 126 -16.83 19.85 -5.59
C GLU A 126 -16.54 19.07 -4.30
N LYS A 127 -16.01 17.85 -4.42
CA LYS A 127 -15.64 17.05 -3.24
C LYS A 127 -14.50 17.68 -2.45
N LEU A 128 -13.49 18.25 -3.10
CA LEU A 128 -12.43 18.98 -2.42
C LEU A 128 -12.97 20.22 -1.69
N ASP A 129 -13.91 20.95 -2.28
CA ASP A 129 -14.55 22.10 -1.66
C ASP A 129 -15.33 21.72 -0.39
N ILE A 130 -15.97 20.55 -0.35
CA ILE A 130 -16.61 20.03 0.86
C ILE A 130 -15.58 19.83 1.98
N PHE A 131 -14.42 19.21 1.68
CA PHE A 131 -13.33 19.06 2.65
C PHE A 131 -12.76 20.42 3.07
N TYR A 132 -12.59 21.34 2.13
CA TYR A 132 -12.08 22.69 2.37
C TYR A 132 -12.96 23.47 3.34
N ARG A 133 -14.28 23.31 3.29
CA ARG A 133 -15.22 24.04 4.16
C ARG A 133 -15.30 23.49 5.59
N LYS A 134 -14.98 22.22 5.83
CA LYS A 134 -15.07 21.57 7.16
C LYS A 134 -13.86 21.90 8.06
N GLU A 135 -13.59 23.20 8.28
CA GLU A 135 -12.38 23.82 8.87
C GLU A 135 -11.60 23.07 9.99
N ASP A 136 -12.22 22.18 10.76
CA ASP A 136 -11.64 21.70 12.02
C ASP A 136 -10.56 20.60 11.88
N LYS A 137 -10.45 19.92 10.73
CA LYS A 137 -9.61 18.72 10.63
C LYS A 137 -8.51 18.75 9.58
N PHE A 138 -8.51 19.74 8.70
CA PHE A 138 -7.70 19.71 7.48
C PHE A 138 -7.10 21.08 7.21
N ASN A 139 -5.77 21.20 7.26
CA ASN A 139 -5.06 22.46 7.01
C ASN A 139 -5.09 22.92 5.53
N LEU A 140 -6.07 22.46 4.76
CA LEU A 140 -6.18 22.68 3.31
C LEU A 140 -6.34 24.17 2.99
N LYS A 141 -7.03 24.95 3.84
CA LYS A 141 -7.20 26.40 3.65
C LYS A 141 -5.88 27.16 3.63
N SER A 142 -4.94 26.81 4.51
CA SER A 142 -3.64 27.48 4.55
C SER A 142 -2.74 27.08 3.40
N ILE A 143 -2.93 25.87 2.84
CA ILE A 143 -2.09 25.35 1.75
C ILE A 143 -2.56 25.83 0.39
N THR A 144 -3.87 25.80 0.12
CA THR A 144 -4.40 26.08 -1.22
C THR A 144 -5.00 27.47 -1.35
N GLY A 145 -5.68 28.04 -0.36
CA GLY A 145 -6.40 29.32 -0.52
C GLY A 145 -7.69 29.22 -1.38
N LYS A 146 -8.66 30.10 -1.11
CA LYS A 146 -10.09 29.99 -1.54
C LYS A 146 -10.40 29.82 -3.05
N ARG A 147 -9.46 30.06 -3.97
CA ARG A 147 -9.70 30.07 -5.44
C ARG A 147 -8.75 29.17 -6.24
N VAL A 148 -8.08 28.21 -5.58
CA VAL A 148 -6.89 27.57 -6.16
C VAL A 148 -7.14 26.21 -6.81
N PHE A 149 -8.24 25.52 -6.53
CA PHE A 149 -8.47 24.20 -7.15
C PHE A 149 -8.55 24.24 -8.68
N ASN A 150 -9.08 25.33 -9.24
CA ASN A 150 -9.15 25.53 -10.69
C ASN A 150 -7.78 25.55 -11.39
N LYS A 151 -6.67 25.77 -10.65
CA LYS A 151 -5.31 25.80 -11.21
C LYS A 151 -4.67 24.41 -11.33
N PHE A 152 -5.13 23.44 -10.54
CA PHE A 152 -4.58 22.08 -10.57
C PHE A 152 -5.15 21.31 -11.76
N SER A 153 -4.33 20.46 -12.38
CA SER A 153 -4.76 19.45 -13.33
C SER A 153 -5.71 18.42 -12.69
N ASN A 154 -6.47 17.69 -13.50
CA ASN A 154 -7.34 16.62 -13.02
C ASN A 154 -6.58 15.55 -12.23
N LYS A 155 -5.35 15.25 -12.69
CA LYS A 155 -4.40 14.38 -12.01
C LYS A 155 -4.05 14.88 -10.61
N GLU A 156 -3.66 16.15 -10.48
CA GLU A 156 -3.32 16.74 -9.19
C GLU A 156 -4.53 16.78 -8.25
N LEU A 157 -5.70 17.21 -8.74
CA LEU A 157 -6.94 17.20 -7.95
C LEU A 157 -7.27 15.79 -7.42
N SER A 158 -7.12 14.77 -8.25
CA SER A 158 -7.38 13.39 -7.88
C SER A 158 -6.40 12.89 -6.81
N GLU A 159 -5.10 13.20 -6.95
CA GLU A 159 -4.10 12.82 -5.94
C GLU A 159 -4.34 13.55 -4.62
N ILE A 160 -4.62 14.85 -4.65
CA ILE A 160 -5.01 15.63 -3.46
C ILE A 160 -6.23 14.97 -2.81
N LEU A 161 -7.32 14.74 -3.56
CA LEU A 161 -8.55 14.17 -3.01
C LEU A 161 -8.34 12.78 -2.39
N ILE A 162 -7.54 11.90 -3.01
CA ILE A 162 -7.16 10.60 -2.43
C ILE A 162 -6.46 10.78 -1.08
N ASN A 163 -5.52 11.73 -0.98
CA ASN A 163 -4.81 12.03 0.27
C ASN A 163 -5.80 12.45 1.36
N TYR A 164 -6.71 13.37 1.06
CA TYR A 164 -7.72 13.85 2.01
C TYR A 164 -8.70 12.74 2.44
N PHE A 165 -9.20 11.92 1.50
CA PHE A 165 -10.07 10.80 1.84
C PHE A 165 -9.38 9.79 2.76
N ILE A 166 -8.12 9.44 2.47
CA ILE A 166 -7.37 8.50 3.32
C ILE A 166 -7.20 9.08 4.72
N ILE A 167 -6.79 10.34 4.87
CA ILE A 167 -6.62 10.93 6.21
C ILE A 167 -7.96 11.08 6.94
N SER A 168 -9.01 11.50 6.25
CA SER A 168 -10.36 11.55 6.83
C SER A 168 -10.81 10.19 7.35
N PHE A 169 -10.57 9.13 6.57
CA PHE A 169 -10.87 7.77 6.97
C PHE A 169 -10.03 7.32 8.16
N LEU A 170 -8.72 7.60 8.16
CA LEU A 170 -7.81 7.25 9.26
C LEU A 170 -8.20 7.97 10.56
N ILE A 171 -8.52 9.26 10.51
CA ILE A 171 -9.00 10.03 11.67
C ILE A 171 -10.34 9.47 12.17
N SER A 172 -11.26 9.15 11.26
CA SER A 172 -12.54 8.54 11.65
C SER A 172 -12.38 7.15 12.24
N THR A 173 -11.33 6.41 11.87
CA THR A 173 -11.09 5.05 12.34
C THR A 173 -10.33 5.05 13.66
N PHE A 174 -9.22 5.78 13.74
CA PHE A 174 -8.27 5.73 14.86
C PHE A 174 -8.34 6.94 15.80
N GLY A 175 -9.23 7.90 15.51
CA GLY A 175 -9.29 9.16 16.26
C GLY A 175 -8.18 10.12 15.83
N TYR A 176 -7.16 10.27 16.66
CA TYR A 176 -6.09 11.24 16.40
C TYR A 176 -4.95 10.62 15.59
N VAL A 177 -4.60 11.25 14.46
CA VAL A 177 -3.51 10.87 13.56
C VAL A 177 -2.70 12.13 13.25
N LYS A 178 -1.37 12.08 13.39
CA LYS A 178 -0.51 13.23 13.00
C LYS A 178 -0.07 13.05 11.56
N TYR A 179 -0.05 14.15 10.82
CA TYR A 179 0.38 14.15 9.44
C TYR A 179 0.92 15.54 9.06
N LYS A 180 1.70 15.61 7.97
CA LYS A 180 2.11 16.87 7.34
C LYS A 180 1.85 16.84 5.85
N PHE A 181 1.45 17.99 5.34
CA PHE A 181 1.34 18.26 3.92
C PHE A 181 2.53 19.09 3.44
N ASP A 182 2.89 18.94 2.17
CA ASP A 182 3.76 19.89 1.49
C ASP A 182 2.97 21.08 0.91
N SER A 183 3.68 21.97 0.21
CA SER A 183 3.11 23.12 -0.48
C SER A 183 2.14 22.76 -1.62
N SER A 184 2.13 21.50 -2.05
CA SER A 184 1.24 20.98 -3.10
C SER A 184 0.00 20.28 -2.51
N ALA A 185 -0.23 20.41 -1.20
CA ALA A 185 -1.33 19.77 -0.48
C ALA A 185 -1.29 18.22 -0.53
N LEU A 186 -0.10 17.64 -0.68
CA LEU A 186 0.12 16.19 -0.67
C LEU A 186 0.78 15.77 0.65
N ILE A 187 0.38 14.60 1.17
CA ILE A 187 0.89 14.10 2.45
C ILE A 187 2.32 13.63 2.26
N THR A 188 3.21 14.16 3.08
CA THR A 188 4.64 13.79 3.08
C THR A 188 5.07 13.10 4.36
N GLU A 189 4.39 13.35 5.48
CA GLU A 189 4.64 12.68 6.75
C GLU A 189 3.33 12.16 7.33
N LEU A 190 3.34 10.92 7.83
CA LEU A 190 2.19 10.28 8.45
C LEU A 190 2.64 9.46 9.67
N ASP A 191 2.09 9.80 10.83
CA ASP A 191 2.32 9.12 12.09
C ASP A 191 1.05 8.34 12.48
N LEU A 192 1.17 7.03 12.35
CA LEU A 192 0.20 6.02 12.77
C LEU A 192 0.80 5.17 13.89
N SER A 193 1.69 5.74 14.70
CA SER A 193 2.25 5.03 15.85
C SER A 193 1.15 4.74 16.88
N ASN A 194 1.16 3.52 17.39
CA ASN A 194 0.29 3.06 18.48
C ASN A 194 -1.23 3.21 18.22
N VAL A 195 -1.67 3.35 16.97
CA VAL A 195 -3.11 3.55 16.65
C VAL A 195 -3.96 2.32 16.96
N GLU A 196 -3.36 1.12 16.92
CA GLU A 196 -4.07 -0.13 17.27
C GLU A 196 -4.21 -0.36 18.78
N SER A 197 -3.65 0.50 19.63
CA SER A 197 -3.81 0.38 21.09
C SER A 197 -5.24 0.65 21.55
N PHE A 198 -5.95 1.53 20.84
CA PHE A 198 -7.32 1.94 21.15
C PHE A 198 -8.36 1.35 20.18
N GLU A 199 -7.92 0.60 19.17
CA GLU A 199 -8.79 -0.03 18.18
C GLU A 199 -9.13 -1.49 18.58
N PRO A 200 -10.42 -1.83 18.76
CA PRO A 200 -10.84 -3.19 19.08
C PRO A 200 -10.47 -4.20 18.00
N ASP A 201 -10.60 -3.84 16.72
CA ASP A 201 -10.17 -4.71 15.62
C ASP A 201 -8.64 -4.68 15.45
N THR A 202 -8.00 -5.69 16.03
CA THR A 202 -6.53 -5.85 16.03
C THR A 202 -5.88 -6.03 14.65
N ARG A 203 -6.66 -6.07 13.57
CA ARG A 203 -6.18 -6.12 12.18
C ARG A 203 -6.62 -4.92 11.35
N LYS A 204 -7.25 -3.92 11.97
CA LYS A 204 -7.79 -2.78 11.24
C LYS A 204 -6.71 -2.04 10.45
N LEU A 205 -5.56 -1.76 11.06
CA LEU A 205 -4.44 -1.11 10.36
C LEU A 205 -3.85 -2.04 9.29
N GLU A 206 -3.71 -3.34 9.59
CA GLU A 206 -3.26 -4.35 8.62
C GLU A 206 -4.18 -4.43 7.38
N ASN A 207 -5.49 -4.15 7.52
CA ASN A 207 -6.41 -4.11 6.38
C ASN A 207 -6.35 -2.79 5.58
N LEU A 208 -5.85 -1.70 6.18
CA LEU A 208 -5.77 -0.36 5.57
C LEU A 208 -4.40 -0.04 4.97
N ILE A 209 -3.37 -0.81 5.35
CA ILE A 209 -1.98 -0.56 4.96
C ILE A 209 -1.76 -0.50 3.45
N GLU A 210 -2.50 -1.27 2.64
CA GLU A 210 -2.42 -1.18 1.18
C GLU A 210 -2.92 0.17 0.65
N SER A 211 -4.01 0.69 1.23
CA SER A 211 -4.55 2.01 0.89
C SER A 211 -3.58 3.12 1.33
N ILE A 212 -3.00 3.01 2.53
CA ILE A 212 -1.99 3.96 3.04
C ILE A 212 -0.76 3.98 2.14
N LEU A 213 -0.26 2.82 1.73
CA LEU A 213 0.91 2.71 0.85
C LEU A 213 0.63 3.12 -0.60
N SER A 214 -0.63 3.39 -0.95
CA SER A 214 -0.99 3.99 -2.24
C SER A 214 -0.72 5.50 -2.28
N LEU A 215 -0.47 6.14 -1.13
CA LEU A 215 -0.03 7.53 -1.04
C LEU A 215 1.39 7.66 -1.59
N LYS A 216 1.50 8.20 -2.80
CA LYS A 216 2.74 8.15 -3.61
C LYS A 216 3.87 9.06 -3.14
N TYR A 217 3.56 10.06 -2.32
CA TYR A 217 4.46 11.15 -1.96
C TYR A 217 4.88 11.14 -0.48
N ILE A 218 4.45 10.12 0.27
CA ILE A 218 4.92 9.93 1.65
C ILE A 218 6.43 9.75 1.65
N LYS A 219 7.10 10.58 2.44
CA LYS A 219 8.54 10.52 2.75
C LYS A 219 8.78 9.86 4.10
N LYS A 220 7.92 10.13 5.09
CA LYS A 220 8.04 9.58 6.45
C LYS A 220 6.78 8.86 6.87
N LEU A 221 6.91 7.59 7.24
CA LEU A 221 5.80 6.79 7.76
C LEU A 221 6.21 6.15 9.08
N ASP A 222 5.53 6.55 10.16
CA ASP A 222 5.68 5.94 11.48
C ASP A 222 4.51 4.98 11.74
N LEU A 223 4.83 3.70 11.94
CA LEU A 223 3.90 2.61 12.24
C LEU A 223 4.32 1.87 13.52
N ARG A 224 5.18 2.46 14.35
CA ARG A 224 5.69 1.79 15.55
C ARG A 224 4.60 1.53 16.60
N PHE A 225 4.86 0.60 17.51
CA PHE A 225 3.95 0.23 18.61
C PHE A 225 2.56 -0.25 18.15
N ASN A 226 2.48 -0.87 16.97
CA ASN A 226 1.26 -1.53 16.49
C ASN A 226 1.39 -3.07 16.61
N ARG A 227 0.46 -3.80 16.00
CA ARG A 227 0.36 -5.26 16.06
C ARG A 227 0.55 -5.90 14.69
N LEU A 228 1.19 -5.19 13.74
CA LEU A 228 1.41 -5.66 12.39
C LEU A 228 2.20 -6.98 12.39
N ASN A 229 1.63 -8.02 11.81
CA ASN A 229 2.30 -9.32 11.66
C ASN A 229 3.01 -9.45 10.31
N ARG A 230 2.59 -8.65 9.33
CA ARG A 230 3.06 -8.62 7.95
C ARG A 230 3.08 -7.19 7.45
N ILE A 231 3.89 -6.95 6.43
CA ILE A 231 3.87 -5.73 5.65
C ILE A 231 3.48 -6.15 4.23
N PRO A 232 2.50 -5.50 3.59
CA PRO A 232 2.19 -5.76 2.19
C PRO A 232 3.39 -5.39 1.33
N LYS A 233 3.30 -5.70 0.04
CA LYS A 233 4.33 -5.28 -0.91
C LYS A 233 4.43 -3.75 -0.92
N LEU A 234 5.58 -3.22 -0.55
CA LEU A 234 5.85 -1.78 -0.62
C LEU A 234 5.96 -1.37 -2.10
N ILE A 235 5.18 -0.36 -2.51
CA ILE A 235 5.13 0.18 -3.88
C ILE A 235 5.48 1.69 -3.90
N ASN A 236 5.68 2.32 -2.74
CA ASN A 236 6.03 3.73 -2.66
C ASN A 236 7.54 3.94 -2.87
N PHE A 237 7.90 4.68 -3.92
CA PHE A 237 9.30 4.96 -4.29
C PHE A 237 9.87 6.26 -3.69
N SER A 238 9.07 7.10 -3.04
CA SER A 238 9.49 8.38 -2.44
C SER A 238 9.86 8.29 -0.96
N MET A 239 9.53 7.17 -0.30
CA MET A 239 9.73 7.00 1.13
C MET A 239 11.23 7.08 1.50
N GLU A 240 11.54 7.92 2.47
CA GLU A 240 12.89 8.15 3.02
C GLU A 240 13.04 7.53 4.41
N GLU A 241 11.98 7.56 5.22
CA GLU A 241 11.97 7.05 6.60
C GLU A 241 10.76 6.15 6.83
N LEU A 242 11.02 4.95 7.34
CA LEU A 242 10.00 3.98 7.70
C LEU A 242 10.29 3.40 9.07
N ASP A 243 9.43 3.69 10.05
CA ASP A 243 9.50 3.09 11.37
C ASP A 243 8.39 2.04 11.55
N LEU A 244 8.81 0.80 11.75
CA LEU A 244 7.97 -0.38 11.97
C LEU A 244 8.36 -1.06 13.29
N SER A 245 9.05 -0.35 14.17
CA SER A 245 9.53 -0.91 15.42
C SER A 245 8.39 -1.29 16.36
N TYR A 246 8.65 -2.24 17.27
CA TYR A 246 7.66 -2.69 18.26
C TYR A 246 6.35 -3.19 17.62
N ASN A 247 6.48 -4.00 16.57
CA ASN A 247 5.38 -4.71 15.93
C ASN A 247 5.55 -6.23 16.14
N LYS A 248 4.80 -7.03 15.40
CA LYS A 248 4.85 -8.50 15.45
C LYS A 248 5.32 -9.11 14.13
N ILE A 249 6.06 -8.36 13.32
CA ILE A 249 6.44 -8.74 11.95
C ILE A 249 7.33 -9.98 12.00
N VAL A 250 6.89 -11.04 11.33
CA VAL A 250 7.65 -12.32 11.25
C VAL A 250 8.50 -12.40 9.98
N LYS A 251 8.01 -11.78 8.90
CA LYS A 251 8.62 -11.84 7.57
C LYS A 251 8.42 -10.54 6.82
N LEU A 252 9.48 -10.05 6.19
CA LEU A 252 9.41 -8.92 5.26
C LEU A 252 9.04 -9.42 3.86
N PRO A 253 8.27 -8.62 3.09
CA PRO A 253 7.96 -8.94 1.70
C PRO A 253 9.23 -8.90 0.84
N LYS A 254 9.16 -9.49 -0.36
CA LYS A 254 10.16 -9.17 -1.38
C LYS A 254 9.95 -7.72 -1.81
N PHE A 255 10.95 -6.89 -1.57
CA PHE A 255 10.93 -5.50 -1.99
C PHE A 255 11.10 -5.43 -3.51
N ASN A 256 10.29 -4.60 -4.16
CA ASN A 256 10.64 -4.06 -5.46
C ASN A 256 11.70 -2.97 -5.25
N LYS A 257 12.39 -2.49 -6.30
CA LYS A 257 13.38 -1.40 -6.17
C LYS A 257 12.77 -0.24 -5.37
N LEU A 258 13.17 -0.03 -4.11
CA LEU A 258 12.81 1.13 -3.28
C LEU A 258 14.06 2.00 -3.17
N PRO A 259 14.34 2.85 -4.18
CA PRO A 259 15.63 3.50 -4.29
C PRO A 259 15.90 4.55 -3.21
N SER A 260 14.88 5.00 -2.47
CA SER A 260 14.98 6.25 -1.68
C SER A 260 15.02 6.09 -0.16
N VAL A 261 14.75 4.90 0.38
CA VAL A 261 14.69 4.70 1.85
C VAL A 261 16.09 4.86 2.43
N LYS A 262 16.25 5.84 3.34
CA LYS A 262 17.48 6.15 4.06
C LYS A 262 17.48 5.55 5.46
N ASN A 263 16.34 5.57 6.15
CA ASN A 263 16.21 5.07 7.52
C ASN A 263 15.10 4.03 7.59
N LEU A 264 15.48 2.80 7.98
CA LEU A 264 14.54 1.70 8.19
C LEU A 264 14.67 1.17 9.61
N ASN A 265 13.63 1.33 10.41
CA ASN A 265 13.59 0.82 11.78
C ASN A 265 12.64 -0.38 11.89
N LEU A 266 13.19 -1.53 12.25
CA LEU A 266 12.50 -2.81 12.43
C LEU A 266 12.76 -3.39 13.83
N LYS A 267 13.22 -2.56 14.77
CA LYS A 267 13.52 -2.95 16.15
C LYS A 267 12.34 -3.67 16.82
N SER A 268 12.61 -4.65 17.68
CA SER A 268 11.61 -5.33 18.50
C SER A 268 10.47 -5.92 17.65
N ASN A 269 10.83 -6.77 16.69
CA ASN A 269 9.90 -7.57 15.89
C ASN A 269 10.23 -9.07 16.05
N ARG A 270 9.68 -9.93 15.20
CA ARG A 270 9.89 -11.39 15.22
C ARG A 270 10.55 -11.89 13.93
N ILE A 271 11.35 -11.04 13.29
CA ILE A 271 11.91 -11.30 11.97
C ILE A 271 12.98 -12.38 12.07
N ARG A 272 12.78 -13.48 11.33
CA ARG A 272 13.72 -14.63 11.30
C ARG A 272 14.70 -14.60 10.14
N SER A 273 14.36 -13.89 9.07
CA SER A 273 15.22 -13.76 7.89
C SER A 273 14.91 -12.47 7.14
N LEU A 274 15.93 -11.94 6.46
CA LEU A 274 15.79 -10.78 5.58
C LEU A 274 15.72 -11.25 4.12
N PRO A 275 14.89 -10.62 3.28
CA PRO A 275 14.82 -10.96 1.86
C PRO A 275 16.11 -10.50 1.16
N LYS A 276 16.59 -11.28 0.18
CA LYS A 276 17.76 -10.89 -0.64
C LYS A 276 17.60 -9.52 -1.30
N SER A 277 16.36 -9.13 -1.63
CA SER A 277 16.03 -7.83 -2.21
C SER A 277 16.36 -6.64 -1.30
N LEU A 278 16.57 -6.82 0.01
CA LEU A 278 16.99 -5.72 0.88
C LEU A 278 18.32 -5.12 0.41
N GLY A 279 19.22 -5.95 -0.16
CA GLY A 279 20.49 -5.49 -0.74
C GLY A 279 20.37 -4.53 -1.92
N SER A 280 19.15 -4.26 -2.45
CA SER A 280 18.95 -3.25 -3.48
C SER A 280 18.66 -1.85 -2.93
N PHE A 281 18.70 -1.65 -1.61
CA PHE A 281 18.41 -0.35 -0.98
C PHE A 281 19.69 0.50 -0.96
N CYS A 282 20.13 0.94 -2.14
CA CYS A 282 21.41 1.63 -2.29
C CYS A 282 21.50 2.97 -1.54
N SER A 283 20.36 3.57 -1.17
CA SER A 283 20.31 4.81 -0.38
C SER A 283 20.17 4.58 1.12
N LEU A 284 20.10 3.33 1.60
CA LEU A 284 19.90 3.03 3.01
C LEU A 284 21.13 3.42 3.81
N GLU A 285 20.97 4.34 4.75
CA GLU A 285 22.02 4.87 5.62
C GLU A 285 21.95 4.28 7.03
N SER A 286 20.74 4.00 7.53
CA SER A 286 20.52 3.45 8.86
C SER A 286 19.52 2.30 8.83
N LEU A 287 19.92 1.16 9.38
CA LEU A 287 19.11 -0.03 9.52
C LEU A 287 19.12 -0.53 10.96
N ASN A 288 17.96 -0.45 11.63
CA ASN A 288 17.80 -0.99 12.97
C ASN A 288 17.03 -2.31 12.94
N LEU A 289 17.70 -3.40 13.31
CA LEU A 289 17.17 -4.76 13.40
C LEU A 289 17.27 -5.33 14.81
N ARG A 290 17.48 -4.46 15.81
CA ARG A 290 17.62 -4.84 17.21
C ARG A 290 16.45 -5.68 17.71
N ASN A 291 16.72 -6.63 18.60
CA ASN A 291 15.70 -7.47 19.25
C ASN A 291 14.80 -8.16 18.21
N ASN A 292 15.42 -8.95 17.33
CA ASN A 292 14.73 -9.82 16.37
C ASN A 292 15.20 -11.26 16.56
N MET A 293 14.95 -12.13 15.57
CA MET A 293 15.29 -13.55 15.62
C MET A 293 16.22 -13.94 14.46
N LEU A 294 17.05 -13.01 13.99
CA LEU A 294 17.94 -13.23 12.84
C LEU A 294 19.13 -14.09 13.23
N THR A 295 19.50 -15.01 12.33
CA THR A 295 20.68 -15.87 12.46
C THR A 295 21.74 -15.63 11.39
N TYR A 296 21.38 -14.98 10.28
CA TYR A 296 22.29 -14.67 9.18
C TYR A 296 21.85 -13.42 8.42
N LEU A 297 22.77 -12.81 7.68
CA LEU A 297 22.49 -11.77 6.69
C LEU A 297 22.44 -12.39 5.28
N PRO A 298 21.55 -11.91 4.39
CA PRO A 298 21.45 -12.44 3.03
C PRO A 298 22.70 -12.11 2.21
N SER A 299 23.05 -12.94 1.22
CA SER A 299 24.30 -12.81 0.45
C SER A 299 24.50 -11.46 -0.26
N LEU A 300 23.41 -10.72 -0.55
CA LEU A 300 23.46 -9.40 -1.18
C LEU A 300 23.52 -8.24 -0.17
N PHE A 301 23.67 -8.51 1.13
CA PHE A 301 23.67 -7.45 2.16
C PHE A 301 24.87 -6.49 2.01
N GLY A 302 26.01 -6.97 1.50
CA GLY A 302 27.18 -6.14 1.19
C GLY A 302 26.94 -5.07 0.11
N ASN A 303 25.83 -5.16 -0.64
CA ASN A 303 25.44 -4.18 -1.66
C ASN A 303 24.83 -2.90 -1.08
N LEU A 304 24.63 -2.83 0.24
CA LEU A 304 24.17 -1.61 0.93
C LEU A 304 25.32 -0.61 1.03
N THR A 305 25.69 0.01 -0.09
CA THR A 305 26.89 0.86 -0.23
C THR A 305 26.84 2.19 0.52
N CYS A 306 25.66 2.61 0.97
CA CYS A 306 25.47 3.84 1.74
C CYS A 306 25.23 3.58 3.23
N LEU A 307 25.20 2.31 3.67
CA LEU A 307 24.85 1.97 5.05
C LEU A 307 25.95 2.44 5.99
N LYS A 308 25.61 3.32 6.93
CA LYS A 308 26.49 3.91 7.95
C LYS A 308 26.24 3.31 9.33
N THR A 309 25.00 2.96 9.63
CA THR A 309 24.60 2.42 10.94
C THR A 309 23.82 1.13 10.79
N LEU A 310 24.25 0.09 11.50
CA LEU A 310 23.60 -1.21 11.55
C LEU A 310 23.48 -1.69 12.99
N ASP A 311 22.26 -1.84 13.49
CA ASP A 311 21.99 -2.41 14.81
C ASP A 311 21.42 -3.83 14.68
N LEU A 312 22.21 -4.83 15.08
CA LEU A 312 21.85 -6.25 15.16
C LEU A 312 21.79 -6.75 16.60
N HIS A 313 21.81 -5.86 17.59
CA HIS A 313 21.81 -6.24 19.00
C HIS A 313 20.59 -7.11 19.34
N GLY A 314 20.73 -8.12 20.20
CA GLY A 314 19.60 -8.93 20.63
C GLY A 314 19.04 -9.82 19.51
N ASN A 315 19.91 -10.42 18.71
CA ASN A 315 19.54 -11.40 17.68
C ASN A 315 20.15 -12.77 18.04
N LYS A 316 20.27 -13.68 17.06
CA LYS A 316 20.76 -15.05 17.24
C LYS A 316 21.95 -15.36 16.32
N PHE A 317 22.76 -14.35 16.00
CA PHE A 317 23.94 -14.55 15.16
C PHE A 317 25.02 -15.32 15.93
N ASP A 318 25.56 -16.38 15.33
CA ASP A 318 26.75 -17.10 15.79
C ASP A 318 27.99 -16.74 14.96
N LYS A 319 27.79 -16.19 13.76
CA LYS A 319 28.79 -15.64 12.85
C LYS A 319 28.18 -14.59 11.94
N ILE A 320 29.03 -13.77 11.33
CA ILE A 320 28.64 -12.89 10.21
C ILE A 320 29.17 -13.50 8.91
N ASN A 321 28.26 -13.85 8.00
CA ASN A 321 28.53 -14.63 6.79
C ASN A 321 28.62 -13.78 5.51
N VAL A 322 28.77 -12.46 5.65
CA VAL A 322 28.80 -11.50 4.53
C VAL A 322 29.88 -10.44 4.78
N ASN A 323 30.46 -9.93 3.70
CA ASN A 323 31.33 -8.77 3.77
C ASN A 323 30.46 -7.51 3.94
N LEU A 324 30.68 -6.79 5.03
CA LEU A 324 30.04 -5.49 5.25
C LEU A 324 30.78 -4.41 4.47
N ASN A 325 30.03 -3.41 4.00
CA ASN A 325 30.59 -2.33 3.20
C ASN A 325 31.43 -1.36 4.06
N LYS A 326 32.50 -0.79 3.49
CA LYS A 326 33.38 0.21 4.14
C LYS A 326 32.66 1.51 4.53
N SER A 327 31.47 1.74 3.96
CA SER A 327 30.59 2.84 4.36
C SER A 327 30.13 2.74 5.81
N LEU A 328 30.05 1.53 6.37
CA LEU A 328 29.53 1.28 7.71
C LEU A 328 30.47 1.88 8.77
N LYS A 329 29.92 2.67 9.69
CA LYS A 329 30.66 3.36 10.76
C LYS A 329 30.26 2.88 12.14
N HIS A 330 29.02 2.46 12.31
CA HIS A 330 28.48 2.02 13.60
C HIS A 330 27.83 0.66 13.43
N LEU A 331 28.31 -0.32 14.19
CA LEU A 331 27.79 -1.68 14.19
C LEU A 331 27.51 -2.09 15.64
N GLU A 332 26.29 -2.53 15.94
CA GLU A 332 25.96 -3.04 17.28
C GLU A 332 25.65 -4.54 17.19
N LEU A 333 26.47 -5.37 17.87
CA LEU A 333 26.34 -6.84 17.84
C LEU A 333 26.05 -7.47 19.21
N GLY A 334 25.88 -6.67 20.27
CA GLY A 334 25.65 -7.20 21.61
C GLY A 334 24.45 -8.17 21.68
N TRP A 335 24.49 -9.09 22.64
CA TRP A 335 23.38 -10.03 22.90
C TRP A 335 23.05 -10.88 21.65
N ASN A 336 24.08 -11.52 21.12
CA ASN A 336 24.01 -12.54 20.08
C ASN A 336 24.67 -13.84 20.58
N ASN A 337 24.73 -14.88 19.74
CA ASN A 337 25.22 -16.22 20.09
C ASN A 337 26.67 -16.44 19.63
N PHE A 338 27.51 -15.40 19.65
CA PHE A 338 28.90 -15.50 19.24
C PHE A 338 29.71 -16.26 20.29
N ASN A 339 30.14 -17.48 19.95
CA ASN A 339 31.05 -18.26 20.80
C ASN A 339 32.49 -17.71 20.77
N LEU A 340 32.85 -17.07 19.66
CA LEU A 340 34.12 -16.41 19.43
C LEU A 340 33.84 -15.07 18.76
N PHE A 341 34.73 -14.09 18.97
CA PHE A 341 34.59 -12.81 18.29
C PHE A 341 34.67 -13.04 16.77
N PRO A 342 33.71 -12.53 15.95
CA PRO A 342 33.61 -12.90 14.54
C PRO A 342 34.88 -12.57 13.74
N ASP A 343 35.42 -13.50 12.95
CA ASP A 343 36.60 -13.26 12.11
C ASP A 343 36.43 -12.07 11.15
N VAL A 344 35.19 -11.78 10.74
CA VAL A 344 34.88 -10.60 9.92
C VAL A 344 35.39 -9.32 10.59
N MET A 345 35.49 -9.26 11.92
CA MET A 345 35.95 -8.09 12.67
C MET A 345 37.38 -7.69 12.32
N LYS A 346 38.23 -8.66 11.94
CA LYS A 346 39.59 -8.36 11.43
C LYS A 346 39.55 -7.50 10.18
N THR A 347 38.46 -7.56 9.42
CA THR A 347 38.25 -6.80 8.18
C THR A 347 37.46 -5.50 8.36
N LEU A 348 36.97 -5.22 9.57
CA LEU A 348 36.12 -4.04 9.89
C LEU A 348 36.91 -2.90 10.54
N SER A 349 38.18 -2.71 10.16
CA SER A 349 39.06 -1.64 10.68
C SER A 349 38.56 -0.22 10.40
N PHE A 350 37.54 -0.07 9.56
CA PHE A 350 36.92 1.20 9.17
C PHE A 350 35.77 1.64 10.09
N LEU A 351 35.37 0.82 11.08
CA LEU A 351 34.33 1.15 12.05
C LEU A 351 34.80 2.24 13.02
N VAL A 352 33.91 3.17 13.32
CA VAL A 352 34.12 4.22 14.33
C VAL A 352 33.63 3.75 15.71
N LYS A 353 32.55 2.96 15.73
CA LYS A 353 32.00 2.38 16.96
C LYS A 353 31.52 0.96 16.72
N LEU A 354 31.80 0.08 17.68
CA LEU A 354 31.38 -1.31 17.74
C LEU A 354 30.73 -1.64 19.09
#